data_AF-A0A925PRV2-F1
#
_entry.id   AF-A0A925PRV2-F1
#
_cell.length_a   1.000
_cell.length_b   1.000
_cell.length_c   1.000
_cell.angle_alpha   90.00
_cell.angle_beta   90.00
_cell.angle_gamma   90.00
#
_symmetry.space_group_name_H-M   'P 1'
#
loop_
_entity.id
_entity.type
_entity.pdbx_description
1 polymer ?
#
loop_
_entity_poly.entity_id
_entity_poly.type
_entity_poly.pdbx_seq_one_letter_code
_entity_poly.pdbx_strand_id
1 'polypeptide(L)'
;MLFLDIRDKDFDVTFKTILSRGEESGREVEQVVLDIITDVRQRGDAAVLELTKRFDRLEAASLADLEVSAAEIESAFSRVDEADVAALQLAVERVTRFHQKQKQQTWLSTEEPDIMLGQKVTPLERVGIYVPGGKASYPSSVIMNAVPARVAGVG
;
A
#
# COMPACT_ATOMS: atom_id res chain seq x y z
N MET A 1 -4.34 -31.42 0.60
CA MET A 1 -4.00 -30.89 1.93
C MET A 1 -2.86 -31.75 2.48
N LEU A 2 -1.74 -31.15 2.85
CA LEU A 2 -0.60 -31.86 3.43
C LEU A 2 -0.76 -31.83 4.96
N PHE A 3 -0.70 -32.99 5.61
CA PHE A 3 -0.73 -33.11 7.06
C PHE A 3 0.68 -33.43 7.54
N LEU A 4 1.16 -32.73 8.57
CA LEU A 4 2.42 -33.03 9.25
C LEU A 4 2.12 -33.49 10.66
N ASP A 5 2.79 -34.55 11.10
CA ASP A 5 2.83 -34.95 12.50
C ASP A 5 4.19 -34.57 13.08
N ILE A 6 4.19 -33.82 14.19
CA ILE A 6 5.42 -33.41 14.89
C ILE A 6 6.24 -34.61 15.40
N ARG A 7 5.66 -35.81 15.43
CA ARG A 7 6.31 -37.06 15.85
C ARG A 7 7.00 -37.78 14.71
N ASP A 8 6.76 -37.37 13.46
CA ASP A 8 7.43 -37.96 12.30
C ASP A 8 8.93 -37.63 12.35
N LYS A 9 9.78 -38.61 12.07
CA LYS A 9 11.23 -38.44 12.06
C LYS A 9 11.70 -37.39 11.05
N ASP A 10 10.92 -37.20 9.98
CA ASP A 10 11.20 -36.27 8.90
C ASP A 10 10.40 -34.95 9.04
N PHE A 11 9.79 -34.69 10.21
CA PHE A 11 9.01 -33.48 10.47
C PHE A 11 9.82 -32.22 10.18
N ASP A 12 11.00 -32.07 10.79
CA ASP A 12 11.81 -30.85 10.67
C ASP A 12 12.21 -30.57 9.22
N VAL A 13 12.54 -31.61 8.45
CA VAL A 13 12.90 -31.49 7.04
C VAL A 13 11.68 -31.06 6.23
N THR A 14 10.56 -31.77 6.38
CA THR A 14 9.33 -31.48 5.63
C THR A 14 8.75 -30.11 5.97
N PHE A 15 8.77 -29.74 7.25
CA PHE A 15 8.34 -28.44 7.74
C PHE A 15 9.21 -27.32 7.19
N LYS A 16 10.55 -27.47 7.23
CA LYS A 16 11.48 -26.49 6.65
C LYS A 16 11.26 -26.31 5.15
N THR A 17 11.02 -27.40 4.41
CA THR A 17 10.71 -27.33 2.97
C THR A 17 9.41 -26.58 2.68
N ILE A 18 8.41 -26.66 3.56
CA ILE A 18 7.17 -25.88 3.40
C ILE A 18 7.42 -24.40 3.67
N LEU A 19 8.17 -24.08 4.72
CA LEU A 19 8.52 -22.70 5.06
C LEU A 19 9.32 -22.01 3.95
N SER A 20 10.15 -22.75 3.19
CA SER A 20 10.96 -22.20 2.11
C SER A 20 10.22 -21.99 0.77
N ARG A 21 8.94 -22.36 0.66
CA ARG A 21 8.18 -22.27 -0.62
C ARG A 21 7.95 -20.85 -1.14
N GLY A 22 8.20 -19.83 -0.33
CA GLY A 22 8.02 -18.42 -0.69
C GLY A 22 9.31 -17.70 -1.12
N GLU A 23 10.48 -18.32 -1.01
CA GLU A 23 11.77 -17.65 -1.23
C GLU A 23 12.23 -17.65 -2.70
N GLU A 24 11.57 -18.39 -3.59
CA GLU A 24 11.93 -18.44 -5.01
C GLU A 24 11.31 -17.29 -5.81
N SER A 25 11.69 -16.05 -5.49
CA SER A 25 11.68 -14.99 -6.50
C SER A 25 12.92 -15.21 -7.36
N GLY A 26 12.76 -15.83 -8.54
CA GLY A 26 13.89 -16.12 -9.42
C GLY A 26 14.65 -14.84 -9.76
N ARG A 27 15.99 -14.90 -9.80
CA ARG A 27 16.89 -13.77 -10.17
C ARG A 27 16.46 -13.07 -11.47
N GLU A 28 15.76 -13.78 -12.35
CA GLU A 28 15.20 -13.22 -13.60
C GLU A 28 14.15 -12.13 -13.34
N VAL A 29 13.27 -12.29 -12.35
CA VAL A 29 12.27 -11.27 -12.01
C VAL A 29 12.93 -10.02 -11.43
N GLU A 30 13.95 -10.22 -10.59
CA GLU A 30 14.72 -9.11 -10.01
C GLU A 30 15.36 -8.25 -11.10
N GLN A 31 16.04 -8.87 -12.06
CA GLN A 31 16.68 -8.14 -13.16
C GLN A 31 15.66 -7.36 -13.99
N VAL A 32 14.51 -7.97 -14.33
CA VAL A 32 13.45 -7.31 -15.09
C VAL A 32 12.92 -6.08 -14.35
N VAL A 33 12.71 -6.17 -13.03
CA VAL A 33 12.24 -5.04 -12.22
C VAL A 33 13.30 -3.94 -12.14
N LEU A 34 14.58 -4.30 -11.99
CA LEU A 34 15.68 -3.33 -11.99
C LEU A 34 15.78 -2.57 -13.32
N ASP A 35 15.60 -3.26 -14.43
CA ASP A 35 15.61 -2.65 -15.77
C ASP A 35 14.44 -1.67 -15.92
N ILE A 36 13.23 -2.04 -15.48
CA ILE A 36 12.04 -1.16 -15.47
C ILE A 36 12.29 0.09 -14.63
N ILE A 37 12.80 -0.05 -13.40
CA ILE A 37 13.09 1.08 -12.52
C ILE A 37 14.13 2.01 -13.15
N THR A 38 15.18 1.44 -13.73
CA THR A 38 16.24 2.21 -14.41
C THR A 38 15.67 3.01 -15.57
N ASP A 39 14.83 2.38 -16.37
CA ASP A 39 14.22 2.97 -17.54
C ASP A 39 13.26 4.13 -17.19
N VAL A 40 12.39 3.94 -16.19
CA VAL A 40 11.51 5.00 -15.67
C VAL A 40 12.31 6.17 -15.10
N ARG A 41 13.44 5.91 -14.42
CA ARG A 41 14.31 6.99 -13.91
C ARG A 41 14.98 7.79 -15.02
N GLN A 42 15.25 7.20 -16.18
CA GLN A 42 15.93 7.85 -17.29
C GLN A 42 14.97 8.58 -18.23
N ARG A 43 13.82 7.96 -18.54
CA ARG A 43 12.86 8.46 -19.54
C ARG A 43 11.58 9.05 -18.97
N GLY A 44 11.34 8.90 -17.66
CA GLY A 44 10.14 9.41 -16.99
C GLY A 44 8.86 8.89 -17.63
N ASP A 45 7.92 9.80 -17.87
CA ASP A 45 6.57 9.55 -18.39
C ASP A 45 6.54 8.67 -19.64
N ALA A 46 7.52 8.81 -20.54
CA ALA A 46 7.58 8.03 -21.77
C ALA A 46 7.74 6.53 -21.50
N ALA A 47 8.58 6.16 -20.51
CA ALA A 47 8.72 4.77 -20.09
C ALA A 47 7.44 4.27 -19.41
N VAL A 48 6.82 5.09 -18.56
CA VAL A 48 5.57 4.70 -17.88
C VAL A 48 4.46 4.42 -18.90
N LEU A 49 4.24 5.31 -19.87
CA LEU A 49 3.22 5.12 -20.91
C LEU A 49 3.46 3.85 -21.74
N GLU A 50 4.72 3.58 -22.09
CA GLU A 50 5.10 2.36 -22.82
C GLU A 50 4.84 1.09 -21.99
N LEU A 51 5.20 1.10 -20.71
CA LEU A 51 5.01 -0.03 -19.79
C LEU A 51 3.52 -0.24 -19.48
N THR A 52 2.74 0.82 -19.31
CA THR A 52 1.27 0.76 -19.14
C THR A 52 0.62 0.13 -20.38
N LYS A 53 1.01 0.55 -21.58
CA LYS A 53 0.52 -0.09 -22.82
C LYS A 53 0.90 -1.56 -22.88
N ARG A 54 2.11 -1.92 -22.46
CA ARG A 54 2.62 -3.30 -22.51
C ARG A 54 1.93 -4.22 -21.49
N PHE A 55 1.82 -3.79 -20.24
CA PHE A 55 1.36 -4.65 -19.14
C PHE A 55 -0.14 -4.53 -18.90
N ASP A 56 -0.70 -3.33 -18.97
CA ASP A 56 -2.11 -3.06 -18.69
C ASP A 56 -2.97 -3.04 -19.95
N ARG A 57 -2.34 -3.05 -21.14
CA ARG A 57 -3.01 -2.98 -22.46
C ARG A 57 -3.88 -1.73 -22.61
N LEU A 58 -3.48 -0.66 -21.94
CA LEU A 58 -4.14 0.64 -21.97
C LEU A 58 -3.27 1.64 -22.74
N GLU A 59 -3.85 2.28 -23.74
CA GLU A 59 -3.18 3.36 -24.47
C GLU A 59 -3.60 4.71 -23.90
N ALA A 60 -2.62 5.56 -23.63
CA ALA A 60 -2.78 6.92 -23.14
C ALA A 60 -1.80 7.84 -23.87
N ALA A 61 -2.19 9.08 -24.14
CA ALA A 61 -1.33 10.05 -24.81
C ALA A 61 -0.39 10.77 -23.82
N SER A 62 -0.81 10.86 -22.56
CA SER A 62 -0.10 11.52 -21.47
C SER A 62 -0.40 10.85 -20.12
N LEU A 63 0.42 11.10 -19.10
CA LEU A 63 0.11 10.61 -17.75
C LEU A 63 -1.19 11.19 -17.18
N ALA A 64 -1.59 12.39 -17.63
CA ALA A 64 -2.86 12.99 -17.22
C ALA A 64 -4.07 12.15 -17.68
N ASP A 65 -3.95 11.42 -18.80
CA ASP A 65 -5.02 10.52 -19.28
C ASP A 65 -5.11 9.23 -18.43
N LEU A 66 -4.10 8.95 -17.59
CA LEU A 66 -4.11 7.82 -16.65
C LEU A 66 -4.67 8.23 -15.28
N GLU A 67 -4.85 9.52 -15.02
CA GLU A 67 -5.40 10.01 -13.76
C GLU A 67 -6.93 9.88 -13.76
N VAL A 68 -7.47 9.25 -12.70
CA VAL A 68 -8.92 9.15 -12.54
C VAL A 68 -9.47 10.50 -12.12
N SER A 69 -10.35 11.05 -12.96
CA SER A 69 -10.94 12.37 -12.74
C SER A 69 -11.95 12.39 -11.58
N ALA A 70 -12.18 13.56 -11.00
CA ALA A 70 -13.20 13.75 -9.97
C ALA A 70 -14.61 13.33 -10.45
N ALA A 71 -14.92 13.57 -11.74
CA ALA A 71 -16.19 13.19 -12.33
C ALA A 71 -16.35 11.66 -12.44
N GLU A 72 -15.26 10.93 -12.76
CA GLU A 72 -15.27 9.46 -12.75
C GLU A 72 -15.45 8.89 -11.35
N ILE A 73 -14.82 9.52 -10.33
CA ILE A 73 -15.00 9.13 -8.93
C ILE A 73 -16.46 9.33 -8.50
N GLU A 74 -17.07 10.49 -8.81
CA GLU A 74 -18.47 10.78 -8.49
C GLU A 74 -19.43 9.82 -9.21
N SER A 75 -19.17 9.57 -10.49
CA SER A 75 -19.92 8.60 -11.30
C SER A 75 -19.77 7.17 -10.77
N ALA A 76 -18.59 6.77 -10.29
CA ALA A 76 -18.39 5.48 -9.63
C ALA A 76 -19.18 5.41 -8.32
N PHE A 77 -19.10 6.44 -7.48
CA PHE A 77 -19.78 6.50 -6.19
C PHE A 77 -21.31 6.42 -6.34
N SER A 78 -21.89 7.11 -7.32
CA SER A 78 -23.34 7.09 -7.56
C SER A 78 -23.90 5.73 -8.03
N ARG A 79 -23.02 4.80 -8.43
CA ARG A 79 -23.38 3.43 -8.84
C ARG A 79 -23.24 2.40 -7.72
N VAL A 80 -22.74 2.80 -6.54
CA VAL A 80 -22.58 1.90 -5.40
C VAL A 80 -23.85 1.92 -4.55
N ASP A 81 -24.31 0.74 -4.14
CA ASP A 81 -25.49 0.60 -3.29
C ASP A 81 -25.26 1.30 -1.93
N GLU A 82 -26.31 1.93 -1.41
CA GLU A 82 -26.24 2.69 -0.15
C GLU A 82 -25.76 1.84 1.03
N ALA A 83 -26.13 0.56 1.07
CA ALA A 83 -25.68 -0.39 2.09
C ALA A 83 -24.17 -0.63 2.05
N ASP A 84 -23.58 -0.72 0.85
CA ASP A 84 -22.14 -0.88 0.67
C ASP A 84 -21.39 0.39 1.03
N VAL A 85 -21.92 1.56 0.64
CA VAL A 85 -21.38 2.86 1.06
C VAL A 85 -21.35 2.96 2.59
N ALA A 86 -22.46 2.60 3.26
CA ALA A 86 -22.54 2.62 4.72
C ALA A 86 -21.52 1.65 5.36
N ALA A 87 -21.32 0.46 4.78
CA ALA A 87 -20.32 -0.49 5.25
C ALA A 87 -18.88 0.05 5.11
N LEU A 88 -18.56 0.68 3.99
CA LEU A 88 -17.25 1.32 3.76
C LEU A 88 -17.02 2.50 4.71
N GLN A 89 -18.03 3.33 4.95
CA GLN A 89 -17.96 4.43 5.91
C GLN A 89 -17.72 3.93 7.33
N LEU A 90 -18.42 2.87 7.75
CA LEU A 90 -18.21 2.24 9.05
C LEU A 90 -16.78 1.69 9.19
N ALA A 91 -16.24 1.08 8.13
CA ALA A 91 -14.86 0.60 8.12
C ALA A 91 -13.87 1.76 8.27
N VAL A 92 -14.05 2.85 7.51
CA VAL A 92 -13.23 4.06 7.61
C VAL A 92 -13.28 4.65 9.02
N GLU A 93 -14.47 4.75 9.63
CA GLU A 93 -14.62 5.27 11.01
C GLU A 93 -13.83 4.42 12.01
N ARG A 94 -13.99 3.09 11.96
CA ARG A 94 -13.31 2.17 12.88
C ARG A 94 -11.79 2.22 12.74
N VAL A 95 -11.29 2.20 11.50
CA VAL A 95 -9.85 2.29 11.22
C VAL A 95 -9.30 3.65 11.66
N THR A 96 -10.04 4.73 11.46
CA THR A 96 -9.69 6.08 11.92
C THR A 96 -9.55 6.11 13.44
N ARG A 97 -10.58 5.66 14.17
CA ARG A 97 -10.58 5.66 15.64
C ARG A 97 -9.44 4.82 16.23
N PHE A 98 -9.09 3.72 15.58
CA PHE A 98 -7.96 2.89 16.00
C PHE A 98 -6.63 3.63 15.83
N HIS A 99 -6.36 4.15 14.62
CA HIS A 99 -5.08 4.82 14.33
C HIS A 99 -4.94 6.17 15.05
N GLN A 100 -6.04 6.86 15.36
CA GLN A 100 -6.01 8.04 16.22
C GLN A 100 -5.39 7.76 17.59
N LYS A 101 -5.66 6.59 18.18
CA LYS A 101 -5.07 6.18 19.46
C LYS A 101 -3.59 5.82 19.36
N GLN A 102 -3.11 5.46 18.17
CA GLN A 102 -1.71 5.13 17.92
C GLN A 102 -0.87 6.34 17.49
N LYS A 103 -1.52 7.46 17.12
CA LYS A 103 -0.84 8.66 16.63
C LYS A 103 0.08 9.23 17.70
N GLN A 104 1.39 9.12 17.44
CA GLN A 104 2.42 9.71 18.29
C GLN A 104 2.30 11.24 18.30
N GLN A 105 2.41 11.83 19.48
CA GLN A 105 2.41 13.28 19.66
C GLN A 105 3.84 13.80 19.81
N THR A 106 4.06 15.01 19.30
CA THR A 106 5.25 15.78 19.66
C THR A 106 5.18 16.10 21.16
N TRP A 107 6.30 16.02 21.86
CA TRP A 107 6.39 16.39 23.27
C TRP A 107 7.69 17.14 23.55
N LEU A 108 7.65 17.94 24.61
CA LEU A 108 8.77 18.70 25.17
C LEU A 108 8.75 18.50 26.70
N SER A 109 9.92 18.45 27.33
CA SER A 109 10.11 18.36 28.77
C SER A 109 11.17 19.38 29.22
N THR A 110 10.94 19.97 30.39
CA THR A 110 11.84 20.94 31.05
C THR A 110 12.02 20.54 32.52
N GLU A 111 12.09 19.24 32.79
CA GLU A 111 12.20 18.68 34.15
C GLU A 111 13.56 18.99 34.81
N GLU A 112 14.60 19.18 33.99
CA GLU A 112 15.92 19.59 34.46
C GLU A 112 16.12 21.11 34.29
N PRO A 113 16.66 21.81 35.30
CA PRO A 113 16.96 23.24 35.20
C PRO A 113 17.84 23.55 34.00
N ASP A 114 17.47 24.59 33.25
CA ASP A 114 18.19 25.08 32.07
C ASP A 114 18.31 24.08 30.89
N ILE A 115 17.58 22.97 30.93
CA ILE A 115 17.57 21.94 29.87
C ILE A 115 16.16 21.78 29.31
N MET A 116 16.07 21.74 27.97
CA MET A 116 14.85 21.38 27.24
C MET A 116 15.11 20.13 26.41
N LEU A 117 14.32 19.08 26.64
CA LEU A 117 14.36 17.83 25.89
C LEU A 117 13.04 17.62 25.17
N GLY A 118 13.03 16.85 24.09
CA GLY A 118 11.78 16.56 23.39
C GLY A 118 11.92 15.70 22.16
N GLN A 119 10.77 15.33 21.61
CA GLN A 119 10.65 14.63 20.34
C GLN A 119 9.65 15.36 19.46
N LYS A 120 10.10 15.76 18.27
CA LYS A 120 9.22 16.29 17.22
C LYS A 120 8.80 15.14 16.30
N VAL A 121 7.50 14.92 16.21
CA VAL A 121 6.87 13.95 15.29
C VAL A 121 6.17 14.73 14.20
N THR A 122 6.56 14.51 12.94
CA THR A 122 5.96 15.13 11.76
C THR A 122 5.54 14.08 10.75
N PRO A 123 4.39 14.25 10.07
CA PRO A 123 4.01 13.38 8.97
C PRO A 123 4.96 13.55 7.77
N LEU A 124 4.93 12.58 6.86
CA LEU A 124 5.50 12.74 5.53
C LEU A 124 4.70 13.78 4.73
N GLU A 125 5.39 14.53 3.86
CA GLU A 125 4.73 15.51 2.98
C GLU A 125 3.81 14.83 1.96
N ARG A 126 4.26 13.71 1.37
CA ARG A 126 3.49 12.92 0.39
C ARG A 126 3.74 11.44 0.57
N VAL A 127 2.73 10.64 0.23
CA VAL A 127 2.82 9.16 0.16
C VAL A 127 2.15 8.65 -1.10
N GLY A 128 2.71 7.59 -1.69
CA GLY A 128 2.06 6.83 -2.76
C GLY A 128 1.50 5.52 -2.21
N ILE A 129 0.27 5.15 -2.61
CA ILE A 129 -0.38 3.91 -2.20
C ILE A 129 -0.61 3.05 -3.44
N TYR A 130 0.07 1.92 -3.51
CA TYR A 130 -0.13 0.94 -4.58
C TYR A 130 -1.31 0.02 -4.23
N VAL A 131 -2.27 -0.10 -5.16
CA VAL A 131 -3.44 -0.95 -5.02
C VAL A 131 -3.50 -1.86 -6.25
N PRO A 132 -3.48 -3.19 -6.09
CA PRO A 132 -3.58 -4.12 -7.21
C PRO A 132 -4.90 -3.95 -7.98
N GLY A 133 -4.82 -3.95 -9.31
CA GLY A 133 -5.99 -3.89 -10.20
C GLY A 133 -6.67 -5.24 -10.44
N GLY A 134 -7.71 -5.22 -11.28
CA GLY A 134 -8.42 -6.43 -11.74
C GLY A 134 -9.26 -7.11 -10.65
N LYS A 135 -9.25 -8.45 -10.61
CA LYS A 135 -10.08 -9.26 -9.69
C LYS A 135 -9.65 -9.18 -8.23
N ALA A 136 -8.49 -8.58 -7.94
CA ALA A 136 -7.95 -8.40 -6.60
C ALA A 136 -8.12 -6.95 -6.08
N SER A 137 -9.02 -6.18 -6.69
CA SER A 137 -9.33 -4.82 -6.23
C SER A 137 -10.19 -4.88 -4.96
N TYR A 138 -9.57 -4.57 -3.82
CA TYR A 138 -10.23 -4.58 -2.52
C TYR A 138 -10.28 -3.15 -1.94
N PRO A 139 -11.47 -2.56 -1.74
CA PRO A 139 -11.61 -1.26 -1.07
C PRO A 139 -10.98 -1.25 0.32
N SER A 140 -10.94 -2.40 1.00
CA SER A 140 -10.28 -2.55 2.30
C SER A 140 -8.79 -2.24 2.27
N SER A 141 -8.06 -2.62 1.21
CA SER A 141 -6.63 -2.29 1.06
C SER A 141 -6.42 -0.78 0.96
N VAL A 142 -7.31 -0.09 0.24
CA VAL A 142 -7.27 1.38 0.14
C VAL A 142 -7.51 2.00 1.51
N ILE A 143 -8.56 1.57 2.22
CA ILE A 143 -8.91 2.09 3.54
C ILE A 143 -7.76 1.88 4.53
N MET A 144 -7.19 0.66 4.59
CA MET A 144 -6.14 0.31 5.54
C MET A 144 -4.80 1.02 5.28
N ASN A 145 -4.57 1.56 4.08
CA ASN A 145 -3.35 2.35 3.78
C ASN A 145 -3.60 3.86 3.81
N ALA A 146 -4.70 4.34 3.23
CA ALA A 146 -4.99 5.76 3.10
C ALA A 146 -5.45 6.40 4.40
N VAL A 147 -6.27 5.70 5.21
CA VAL A 147 -6.77 6.24 6.47
C VAL A 147 -5.64 6.51 7.47
N PRO A 148 -4.67 5.59 7.72
CA PRO A 148 -3.55 5.88 8.61
C PRO A 148 -2.69 7.06 8.14
N ALA A 149 -2.43 7.19 6.83
CA ALA A 149 -1.69 8.33 6.28
C ALA A 149 -2.42 9.66 6.55
N ARG A 150 -3.75 9.70 6.34
CA ARG A 150 -4.57 10.87 6.65
C ARG A 150 -4.60 11.19 8.14
N VAL A 151 -4.68 10.16 9.00
CA VAL A 151 -4.63 10.33 10.47
C VAL A 151 -3.27 10.89 10.91
N ALA A 152 -2.16 10.41 10.34
CA ALA A 152 -0.83 10.93 10.60
C ALA A 152 -0.72 12.43 10.24
N GLY A 153 -1.44 12.86 9.20
CA GLY A 153 -1.47 14.23 8.71
C GLY A 153 -0.66 14.43 7.45
N VAL A 154 -0.50 13.39 6.64
CA VAL A 154 0.10 13.50 5.31
C VAL A 154 -0.75 14.43 4.43
N GLY A 155 -0.11 15.43 3.82
CA GLY A 155 -0.76 16.45 2.99
C GLY A 155 0.03 17.74 2.90
#